data_AF-A0A7D6BN82-F1
#
_entry.id   AF-A0A7D6BN82-F1
#
_cell.length_a   1.000
_cell.length_b   1.000
_cell.length_c   1.000
_cell.angle_alpha   90.00
_cell.angle_beta   90.00
_cell.angle_gamma   90.00
#
_symmetry.space_group_name_H-M   'P 1'
#
loop_
_entity.id
_entity.type
_entity.pdbx_description
1 polymer ?
#
loop_
_entity_poly.entity_id
_entity_poly.type
_entity_poly.pdbx_seq_one_letter_code
_entity_poly.pdbx_strand_id
1 'polypeptide(L)'
;MGRRIIVEKILQIALALLIFSNIAYADVLSPEALFGRPPSITDFVISLILTLIVELSVSYIYIQNHKLPQKILISVTIANIVSLPFIWVFVVIFQSLIPILCGIPLLFAEMGVTLLEFAVIYLMNKECLNQKEAFTISLMNNLASFILWLIIVFFRIYQEVEVIYKNIHLMNNYTEG
;
A
#
# COMPACT_ATOMS: atom_id res chain seq x y z
N MET A 1 27.80 -8.37 33.85
CA MET A 1 26.80 -9.41 33.52
C MET A 1 25.48 -8.82 32.99
N GLY A 2 24.89 -7.79 33.63
CA GLY A 2 23.58 -7.23 33.22
C GLY A 2 23.48 -6.62 31.81
N ARG A 3 24.52 -5.93 31.30
CA ARG A 3 24.49 -5.37 29.93
C ARG A 3 24.36 -6.43 28.83
N ARG A 4 24.93 -7.62 29.03
CA ARG A 4 24.89 -8.71 28.04
C ARG A 4 23.47 -9.30 27.92
N ILE A 5 22.78 -9.46 29.04
CA ILE A 5 21.39 -9.94 29.11
C ILE A 5 20.42 -8.96 28.46
N ILE A 6 20.62 -7.64 28.66
CA ILE A 6 19.79 -6.61 28.04
C ILE A 6 19.95 -6.63 26.52
N VAL A 7 21.19 -6.70 26.03
CA VAL A 7 21.47 -6.76 24.59
C VAL A 7 20.91 -8.02 23.94
N GLU A 8 21.03 -9.18 24.60
CA GLU A 8 20.43 -10.44 24.11
C GLU A 8 18.90 -10.37 24.03
N LYS A 9 18.22 -9.78 25.04
CA LYS A 9 16.77 -9.59 25.01
C LYS A 9 16.32 -8.62 23.91
N ILE A 10 17.06 -7.53 23.70
CA ILE A 10 16.77 -6.59 22.61
C ILE A 10 16.94 -7.28 21.25
N LEU A 11 18.00 -8.07 21.07
CA LEU A 11 18.22 -8.85 19.85
C LEU A 11 17.12 -9.89 19.63
N GLN A 12 16.66 -10.57 20.68
CA GLN A 12 15.56 -11.54 20.59
C GLN A 12 14.23 -10.86 20.24
N ILE A 13 13.92 -9.70 20.82
CA ILE A 13 12.72 -8.93 20.48
C ILE A 13 12.81 -8.42 19.03
N ALA A 14 13.95 -7.87 18.63
CA ALA A 14 14.17 -7.40 17.27
C ALA A 14 14.07 -8.55 16.25
N LEU A 15 14.63 -9.72 16.56
CA LEU A 15 14.53 -10.90 15.72
C LEU A 15 13.10 -11.46 15.67
N ALA A 16 12.38 -11.48 16.79
CA ALA A 16 10.98 -11.89 16.83
C ALA A 16 10.08 -10.93 16.03
N LEU A 17 10.33 -9.62 16.11
CA LEU A 17 9.65 -8.61 15.30
C LEU A 17 9.99 -8.76 13.82
N LEU A 18 11.24 -9.09 13.48
CA LEU A 18 11.68 -9.31 12.10
C LEU A 18 11.07 -10.60 11.51
N ILE A 19 11.00 -11.67 12.30
CA ILE A 19 10.38 -12.94 11.91
C ILE A 19 8.87 -12.76 11.79
N PHE A 20 8.24 -12.09 12.76
CA PHE A 20 6.81 -11.77 12.71
C PHE A 20 6.51 -10.85 11.53
N SER A 21 7.36 -9.85 11.25
CA SER A 21 7.20 -9.04 10.05
C SER A 21 7.39 -9.87 8.80
N ASN A 22 8.36 -10.79 8.70
CA ASN A 22 8.55 -11.61 7.50
C ASN A 22 7.41 -12.61 7.27
N ILE A 23 6.86 -13.21 8.32
CA ILE A 23 5.73 -14.14 8.24
C ILE A 23 4.44 -13.37 7.93
N ALA A 24 4.19 -12.28 8.66
CA ALA A 24 3.06 -11.40 8.37
C ALA A 24 3.20 -10.78 6.98
N TYR A 25 4.38 -10.44 6.50
CA TYR A 25 4.57 -9.84 5.17
C TYR A 25 4.39 -10.87 4.05
N ALA A 26 4.83 -12.11 4.25
CA ALA A 26 4.62 -13.20 3.29
C ALA A 26 3.16 -13.64 3.20
N ASP A 27 2.46 -13.72 4.34
CA ASP A 27 1.04 -14.05 4.37
C ASP A 27 0.20 -12.84 3.91
N VAL A 28 0.31 -11.67 4.55
CA VAL A 28 -0.50 -10.46 4.26
C VAL A 28 -0.35 -9.98 2.81
N LEU A 29 0.79 -10.20 2.13
CA LEU A 29 0.91 -9.85 0.71
C LEU A 29 0.47 -10.94 -0.25
N SER A 30 0.27 -12.18 0.20
CA SER A 30 -0.47 -13.12 -0.64
C SER A 30 -1.91 -12.61 -0.70
N PRO A 31 -2.44 -12.34 -1.91
CA PRO A 31 -3.84 -11.97 -2.04
C PRO A 31 -4.75 -13.03 -1.39
N GLU A 32 -4.33 -14.30 -1.35
CA GLU A 32 -5.05 -15.35 -0.63
C GLU A 32 -5.13 -15.13 0.88
N ALA A 33 -4.06 -14.75 1.59
CA ALA A 33 -4.20 -14.50 3.02
C ALA A 33 -5.01 -13.22 3.28
N LEU A 34 -4.92 -12.22 2.39
CA LEU A 34 -5.71 -11.00 2.52
C LEU A 34 -7.21 -11.28 2.25
N PHE A 35 -7.59 -12.10 1.28
CA PHE A 35 -9.00 -12.33 0.99
C PHE A 35 -9.57 -13.63 1.57
N GLY A 36 -8.73 -14.48 2.17
CA GLY A 36 -9.08 -15.87 2.53
C GLY A 36 -9.37 -16.75 1.31
N ARG A 37 -9.15 -16.22 0.10
CA ARG A 37 -9.40 -16.81 -1.21
C ARG A 37 -8.59 -16.06 -2.27
N PRO A 38 -8.35 -16.63 -3.45
CA PRO A 38 -7.76 -15.88 -4.56
C PRO A 38 -8.62 -14.64 -4.90
N PRO A 39 -8.00 -13.50 -5.21
CA PRO A 39 -8.70 -12.29 -5.58
C PRO A 39 -9.47 -12.55 -6.87
N SER A 40 -10.75 -12.20 -6.86
CA SER A 40 -11.61 -12.28 -8.03
C SER A 40 -11.45 -11.03 -8.88
N ILE A 41 -11.91 -11.10 -10.13
CA ILE A 41 -12.03 -9.92 -11.00
C ILE A 41 -12.90 -8.84 -10.33
N THR A 42 -13.92 -9.24 -9.58
CA THR A 42 -14.77 -8.32 -8.82
C THR A 42 -14.00 -7.56 -7.75
N ASP A 43 -13.13 -8.24 -7.00
CA ASP A 43 -12.29 -7.59 -5.98
C ASP A 43 -11.35 -6.57 -6.62
N PHE A 44 -10.73 -6.94 -7.74
CA PHE A 44 -9.88 -6.04 -8.53
C PHE A 44 -10.64 -4.79 -9.00
N VAL A 45 -11.84 -4.96 -9.57
CA VAL A 45 -12.66 -3.85 -10.06
C VAL A 45 -13.08 -2.92 -8.90
N ILE A 46 -13.48 -3.49 -7.76
CA ILE A 46 -13.84 -2.71 -6.57
C ILE A 46 -12.64 -1.90 -6.08
N SER A 47 -11.47 -2.52 -5.94
CA SER A 47 -10.25 -1.84 -5.52
C SER A 47 -9.87 -0.72 -6.48
N LEU A 48 -9.91 -0.96 -7.80
CA LEU A 48 -9.64 0.07 -8.81
C LEU A 48 -10.61 1.26 -8.68
N ILE A 49 -11.91 0.99 -8.52
CA ILE A 49 -12.91 2.06 -8.38
C ILE A 49 -12.64 2.88 -7.11
N LEU A 50 -12.35 2.23 -5.98
CA LEU A 50 -12.07 2.92 -4.72
C LEU A 50 -10.80 3.79 -4.83
N THR A 51 -9.73 3.25 -5.41
CA THR A 51 -8.48 3.99 -5.66
C THR A 51 -8.74 5.21 -6.55
N LEU A 52 -9.43 5.03 -7.68
CA LEU A 52 -9.77 6.14 -8.56
C LEU A 52 -10.61 7.21 -7.87
N ILE A 53 -11.58 6.84 -7.04
CA ILE A 53 -12.39 7.82 -6.29
C ILE A 53 -11.51 8.69 -5.40
N VAL A 54 -10.59 8.08 -4.63
CA VAL A 54 -9.72 8.82 -3.71
C VAL A 54 -8.76 9.73 -4.47
N GLU A 55 -8.07 9.19 -5.49
CA GLU A 55 -7.07 9.95 -6.24
C GLU A 55 -7.68 11.07 -7.07
N LEU A 56 -8.82 10.82 -7.73
CA LEU A 56 -9.52 11.88 -8.46
C LEU A 56 -10.05 12.94 -7.52
N SER A 57 -10.47 12.59 -6.29
CA SER A 57 -10.89 13.57 -5.29
C SER A 57 -9.72 14.46 -4.85
N VAL A 58 -8.56 13.87 -4.56
CA VAL A 58 -7.34 14.62 -4.18
C VAL A 58 -6.85 15.50 -5.32
N SER A 59 -6.77 14.95 -6.53
CA SER A 59 -6.42 15.69 -7.74
C SER A 59 -7.40 16.83 -8.02
N TYR A 60 -8.70 16.61 -7.86
CA TYR A 60 -9.72 17.63 -8.04
C TYR A 60 -9.52 18.80 -7.06
N ILE A 61 -9.29 18.52 -5.77
CA ILE A 61 -9.01 19.54 -4.77
C ILE A 61 -7.76 20.34 -5.14
N TYR A 62 -6.69 19.67 -5.56
CA TYR A 62 -5.46 20.33 -6.01
C TYR A 62 -5.71 21.25 -7.22
N ILE A 63 -6.37 20.72 -8.25
CA ILE A 63 -6.69 21.45 -9.49
C ILE A 63 -7.53 22.70 -9.19
N GLN A 64 -8.53 22.59 -8.30
CA GLN A 64 -9.37 23.72 -7.89
C GLN A 64 -8.57 24.79 -7.15
N ASN A 65 -7.74 24.38 -6.18
CA ASN A 65 -6.92 25.30 -5.39
C ASN A 65 -5.89 26.06 -6.25
N HIS A 66 -5.38 25.41 -7.29
CA HIS A 66 -4.39 25.98 -8.21
C HIS A 66 -5.00 26.57 -9.49
N LYS A 67 -6.34 26.57 -9.64
CA LYS A 67 -7.07 27.08 -10.83
C LYS A 67 -6.61 26.44 -12.14
N LEU A 68 -6.27 25.15 -12.10
CA LEU A 68 -5.80 24.40 -13.26
C LEU A 68 -6.97 23.89 -14.12
N PRO A 69 -6.76 23.57 -15.41
CA PRO A 69 -7.80 23.01 -16.26
C PRO A 69 -8.29 21.63 -15.77
N GLN A 70 -9.61 21.45 -15.61
CA GLN A 70 -10.21 20.19 -15.14
C GLN A 70 -9.93 18.98 -16.06
N LYS A 71 -9.58 19.21 -17.34
CA LYS A 71 -9.18 18.14 -18.26
C LYS A 71 -8.00 17.29 -17.76
N ILE A 72 -7.19 17.82 -16.83
CA ILE A 72 -6.10 17.08 -16.18
C ILE A 72 -6.62 15.82 -15.47
N LEU A 73 -7.86 15.82 -14.94
CA LEU A 73 -8.44 14.65 -14.29
C LEU A 73 -8.53 13.43 -15.22
N ILE A 74 -8.74 13.65 -16.52
CA ILE A 74 -8.76 12.57 -17.52
C ILE A 74 -7.38 11.89 -17.59
N SER A 75 -6.31 12.69 -17.58
CA SER A 75 -4.95 12.15 -17.57
C SER A 75 -4.60 11.42 -16.27
N VAL A 76 -5.14 11.87 -15.13
CA VAL A 76 -5.01 11.15 -13.86
C VAL A 76 -5.71 9.79 -13.93
N THR A 77 -6.94 9.74 -14.45
CA THR A 77 -7.65 8.47 -14.66
C THR A 77 -6.85 7.51 -15.56
N ILE A 78 -6.34 8.01 -16.68
CA ILE A 78 -5.56 7.20 -17.63
C ILE A 78 -4.25 6.73 -16.97
N ALA A 79 -3.54 7.61 -16.27
CA ALA A 79 -2.30 7.29 -15.58
C ALA A 79 -2.50 6.12 -14.60
N ASN A 80 -3.55 6.16 -13.78
CA ASN A 80 -3.87 5.11 -12.82
C ASN A 80 -4.29 3.79 -13.46
N ILE A 81 -5.11 3.82 -14.52
CA ILE A 81 -5.49 2.59 -15.23
C ILE A 81 -4.24 1.95 -15.87
N VAL A 82 -3.37 2.78 -16.46
CA VAL A 82 -2.14 2.32 -17.09
C VAL A 82 -1.12 1.85 -16.06
N SER A 83 -1.03 2.47 -14.87
CA SER A 83 -0.01 2.13 -13.88
C SER A 83 -0.26 0.80 -13.16
N LEU A 84 -1.53 0.37 -13.04
CA LEU A 84 -1.91 -0.89 -12.41
C LEU A 84 -1.18 -2.14 -12.94
N PRO A 85 -1.11 -2.43 -14.25
CA PRO A 85 -0.33 -3.58 -14.71
C PRO A 85 1.17 -3.43 -14.42
N PHE A 86 1.69 -2.21 -14.33
CA PHE A 86 3.12 -1.96 -14.11
C PHE A 86 3.54 -2.14 -12.65
N ILE A 87 2.65 -1.95 -11.67
CA ILE A 87 3.01 -2.19 -10.26
C ILE A 87 3.49 -3.62 -10.06
N TRP A 88 2.79 -4.60 -10.65
CA TRP A 88 3.15 -6.02 -10.55
C TRP A 88 4.44 -6.33 -11.28
N VAL A 89 4.64 -5.74 -12.46
CA VAL A 89 5.91 -5.86 -13.20
C VAL A 89 7.06 -5.33 -12.35
N PHE A 90 6.91 -4.17 -11.73
CA PHE A 90 7.93 -3.61 -10.86
C PHE A 90 8.16 -4.45 -9.61
N VAL A 91 7.11 -4.95 -8.95
CA VAL A 91 7.26 -5.85 -7.79
C VAL A 91 8.07 -7.09 -8.18
N VAL A 92 7.75 -7.74 -9.30
CA VAL A 92 8.46 -8.94 -9.76
C VAL A 92 9.94 -8.63 -10.07
N ILE A 93 10.20 -7.52 -10.76
CA ILE A 93 11.58 -7.09 -11.07
C ILE A 93 12.36 -6.81 -9.78
N PHE A 94 11.81 -5.99 -8.87
CA PHE A 94 12.53 -5.59 -7.66
C PHE A 94 12.67 -6.72 -6.65
N GLN A 95 11.70 -7.64 -6.57
CA GLN A 95 11.79 -8.82 -5.72
C GLN A 95 12.91 -9.76 -6.20
N SER A 96 13.10 -9.87 -7.53
CA SER A 96 14.18 -10.66 -8.11
C SER A 96 15.56 -10.04 -7.84
N LEU A 97 15.64 -8.72 -7.75
CA LEU A 97 16.89 -7.97 -7.50
C LEU A 97 17.25 -7.91 -6.00
N ILE A 98 16.26 -7.82 -5.12
CA ILE A 98 16.46 -7.61 -3.68
C ILE A 98 15.61 -8.65 -2.89
N PRO A 99 15.93 -9.95 -2.97
CA PRO A 99 15.09 -11.00 -2.36
C PRO A 99 15.15 -11.04 -0.83
N ILE A 100 16.12 -10.37 -0.21
CA ILE A 100 16.43 -10.51 1.23
C ILE A 100 15.64 -9.51 2.10
N LEU A 101 15.06 -8.46 1.52
CA LEU A 101 14.45 -7.37 2.27
C LEU A 101 12.93 -7.30 2.01
N CYS A 102 12.13 -7.89 2.91
CA CYS A 102 10.69 -7.69 2.92
C CYS A 102 10.35 -6.20 3.03
N GLY A 103 9.33 -5.72 2.32
CA GLY A 103 8.98 -4.30 2.29
C GLY A 103 9.54 -3.52 1.12
N ILE A 104 10.82 -3.71 0.85
CA ILE A 104 11.59 -2.83 -0.02
C ILE A 104 11.18 -2.92 -1.50
N PRO A 105 10.94 -4.12 -2.08
CA PRO A 105 10.46 -4.22 -3.46
C PRO A 105 9.16 -3.47 -3.72
N LEU A 106 8.21 -3.51 -2.76
CA LEU A 106 6.95 -2.79 -2.88
C LEU A 106 7.18 -1.27 -2.88
N LEU A 107 8.02 -0.76 -1.98
CA LEU A 107 8.37 0.66 -1.95
C LEU A 107 8.98 1.14 -3.28
N PHE A 108 9.90 0.35 -3.86
CA PHE A 108 10.47 0.69 -5.17
C PHE A 108 9.45 0.58 -6.30
N ALA A 109 8.52 -0.38 -6.23
CA ALA A 109 7.42 -0.48 -7.20
C ALA A 109 6.51 0.74 -7.15
N GLU A 110 6.11 1.19 -5.96
CA GLU A 110 5.34 2.42 -5.75
C GLU A 110 6.06 3.65 -6.29
N MET A 111 7.38 3.76 -6.06
CA MET A 111 8.18 4.84 -6.65
C MET A 111 8.19 4.76 -8.18
N GLY A 112 8.31 3.57 -8.76
CA GLY A 112 8.26 3.36 -10.21
C GLY A 112 6.91 3.75 -10.81
N VAL A 113 5.83 3.35 -10.16
CA VAL A 113 4.44 3.73 -10.51
C VAL A 113 4.25 5.24 -10.43
N THR A 114 4.70 5.87 -9.34
CA THR A 114 4.63 7.33 -9.17
C THR A 114 5.35 8.05 -10.33
N LEU A 115 6.54 7.59 -10.73
CA LEU A 115 7.27 8.18 -11.84
C LEU A 115 6.57 7.96 -13.19
N LEU A 116 5.96 6.80 -13.41
CA LEU A 116 5.18 6.50 -14.61
C LEU A 116 3.96 7.42 -14.71
N GLU A 117 3.20 7.56 -13.62
CA GLU A 117 2.02 8.43 -13.58
C GLU A 117 2.38 9.89 -13.78
N PHE A 118 3.44 10.36 -13.12
CA PHE A 118 4.02 11.67 -13.36
C PHE A 118 4.29 11.89 -14.86
N ALA A 119 4.95 10.93 -15.52
CA ALA A 119 5.26 11.04 -16.94
C ALA A 119 3.99 11.11 -17.80
N VAL A 120 2.99 10.27 -17.54
CA VAL A 120 1.71 10.28 -18.28
C VAL A 120 0.97 11.61 -18.09
N ILE A 121 0.79 12.05 -16.84
CA ILE A 121 0.10 13.30 -16.51
C ILE A 121 0.81 14.51 -17.16
N TYR A 122 2.13 14.57 -17.05
CA TYR A 122 2.93 15.65 -17.64
C TYR A 122 2.85 15.65 -19.16
N LEU A 123 3.09 14.51 -19.82
CA LEU A 123 3.11 14.44 -21.28
C LEU A 123 1.77 14.82 -21.92
N MET A 124 0.65 14.44 -21.28
CA MET A 124 -0.70 14.77 -21.75
C MET A 124 -1.10 16.24 -21.50
N ASN A 125 -0.42 16.94 -20.59
CA ASN A 125 -0.82 18.28 -20.15
C ASN A 125 0.35 19.29 -20.12
N LYS A 126 1.42 19.04 -20.89
CA LYS A 126 2.64 19.87 -20.90
C LYS A 126 2.40 21.34 -21.24
N GLU A 127 1.27 21.67 -21.87
CA GLU A 127 0.86 23.03 -22.21
C GLU A 127 0.33 23.82 -21.01
N CYS A 128 -0.17 23.14 -19.98
CA CYS A 128 -0.80 23.78 -18.81
C CYS A 128 -0.20 23.35 -17.46
N LEU A 129 0.62 22.31 -17.42
CA LEU A 129 1.33 21.87 -16.20
C LEU A 129 2.83 22.01 -16.37
N ASN A 130 3.48 22.56 -15.35
CA ASN A 130 4.93 22.41 -15.19
C ASN A 130 5.26 21.03 -14.58
N GLN A 131 6.54 20.63 -14.66
CA GLN A 131 6.99 19.33 -14.13
C GLN A 131 6.73 19.18 -12.63
N LYS A 132 6.88 20.26 -11.87
CA LYS A 132 6.68 20.26 -10.42
C LYS A 132 5.23 19.97 -10.05
N GLU A 133 4.29 20.57 -10.75
CA GLU A 133 2.84 20.38 -10.55
C GLU A 133 2.44 18.95 -10.91
N ALA A 134 2.87 18.44 -12.08
CA ALA A 134 2.58 17.07 -12.48
C ALA A 134 3.14 16.04 -11.49
N PHE A 135 4.36 16.26 -11.01
CA PHE A 135 4.97 15.40 -9.99
C PHE A 135 4.22 15.50 -8.65
N THR A 136 3.82 16.71 -8.25
CA THR A 136 3.05 16.92 -7.01
C THR A 136 1.71 16.19 -7.07
N ILE A 137 0.99 16.27 -8.19
CA ILE A 137 -0.29 15.57 -8.38
C ILE A 137 -0.10 14.05 -8.25
N SER A 138 0.87 13.47 -8.98
CA SER A 138 1.12 12.03 -8.92
C SER A 138 1.56 11.56 -7.52
N LEU A 139 2.43 12.34 -6.86
CA LEU A 139 2.87 12.03 -5.50
C LEU A 139 1.71 12.11 -4.49
N MET A 140 0.84 13.12 -4.60
CA MET A 140 -0.34 13.26 -3.74
C MET A 140 -1.34 12.12 -3.92
N ASN A 141 -1.56 11.68 -5.16
CA ASN A 141 -2.43 10.55 -5.47
C ASN A 141 -1.91 9.26 -4.84
N ASN A 142 -0.65 8.88 -5.13
CA ASN A 142 -0.05 7.68 -4.54
C ASN A 142 -0.02 7.74 -3.01
N LEU A 143 0.30 8.89 -2.43
CA LEU A 143 0.31 9.04 -0.98
C LEU A 143 -1.09 8.86 -0.37
N ALA A 144 -2.13 9.39 -1.02
CA ALA A 144 -3.51 9.22 -0.57
C ALA A 144 -3.97 7.76 -0.65
N SER A 145 -3.67 7.08 -1.76
CA SER A 145 -3.96 5.65 -1.93
C SER A 145 -3.19 4.78 -0.93
N PHE A 146 -1.93 5.11 -0.66
CA PHE A 146 -1.13 4.45 0.35
C PHE A 146 -1.71 4.62 1.76
N ILE A 147 -2.16 5.83 2.12
CA ILE A 147 -2.82 6.10 3.40
C ILE A 147 -4.13 5.29 3.51
N LEU A 148 -4.94 5.25 2.45
CA LEU A 148 -6.16 4.44 2.42
C LEU A 148 -5.84 2.96 2.66
N TRP A 149 -4.83 2.43 1.98
CA TRP A 149 -4.38 1.05 2.15
C TRP A 149 -3.95 0.77 3.60
N LEU A 150 -3.16 1.66 4.21
CA LEU A 150 -2.77 1.53 5.62
C LEU A 150 -3.96 1.49 6.56
N ILE A 151 -4.98 2.31 6.31
CA ILE A 151 -6.22 2.31 7.11
C ILE A 151 -6.93 0.96 6.99
N ILE A 152 -7.08 0.43 5.77
CA ILE A 152 -7.72 -0.87 5.52
C ILE A 152 -6.96 -1.99 6.24
N VAL A 153 -5.63 -2.02 6.10
CA VAL A 153 -4.78 -3.01 6.77
C VAL A 153 -4.89 -2.91 8.29
N PHE A 154 -4.88 -1.70 8.84
CA PHE A 154 -5.03 -1.47 10.28
C PHE A 154 -6.36 -2.03 10.81
N PHE A 155 -7.48 -1.72 10.15
CA PHE A 155 -8.79 -2.23 10.56
C PHE A 155 -8.86 -3.75 10.52
N ARG A 156 -8.25 -4.36 9.50
CA ARG A 156 -8.20 -5.81 9.37
C ARG A 156 -7.41 -6.46 10.51
N ILE A 157 -6.21 -5.95 10.80
CA ILE A 157 -5.38 -6.44 11.91
C ILE A 157 -6.14 -6.31 13.23
N TYR A 158 -6.84 -5.19 13.44
CA TYR A 158 -7.66 -4.99 14.63
C TYR A 158 -8.75 -6.07 14.78
N GLN A 159 -9.47 -6.41 13.71
CA GLN A 159 -10.49 -7.45 13.72
C GLN A 159 -9.92 -8.84 14.04
N GLU A 160 -8.78 -9.20 13.46
CA GLU A 160 -8.12 -10.49 13.73
C GLU A 160 -7.69 -10.61 15.20
N VAL A 161 -7.12 -9.54 15.77
CA VAL A 161 -6.73 -9.49 17.19
C VAL A 161 -7.95 -9.64 18.09
N GLU A 162 -9.09 -9.01 17.76
CA GLU A 162 -10.32 -9.11 18.55
C GLU A 162 -10.86 -10.55 18.56
N VAL A 163 -10.84 -11.25 17.42
CA VAL A 163 -11.27 -12.65 17.32
C VAL A 163 -10.37 -13.58 18.15
N ILE A 164 -9.04 -13.40 18.05
CA ILE A 164 -8.07 -14.18 18.83
C ILE A 164 -8.32 -13.97 20.33
N TYR A 165 -8.51 -12.72 20.76
CA TYR A 165 -8.77 -12.39 22.17
C TYR A 165 -10.05 -13.06 22.70
N LYS A 166 -11.14 -13.03 21.94
CA LYS A 166 -12.40 -13.71 22.31
C LYS A 166 -12.21 -15.22 22.46
N ASN A 167 -11.48 -15.85 21.54
CA ASN A 167 -11.22 -17.29 21.60
C ASN A 167 -10.39 -17.69 22.82
N ILE A 168 -9.37 -16.91 23.17
CA ILE A 168 -8.56 -17.15 24.39
C ILE A 168 -9.43 -17.04 25.64
N HIS A 169 -10.28 -16.01 25.72
CA HIS A 169 -11.15 -15.80 26.88
C HIS A 169 -12.17 -16.94 27.04
N LEU A 170 -12.74 -17.44 25.93
CA LEU A 170 -13.63 -18.60 25.96
C LEU A 170 -12.93 -19.86 26.46
N MET A 171 -11.70 -20.15 25.99
CA MET A 171 -10.93 -21.32 26.44
C MET A 171 -10.64 -21.31 27.95
N ASN A 172 -10.32 -20.14 28.52
CA ASN A 172 -10.06 -20.02 29.96
C ASN A 172 -11.32 -20.32 30.80
N ASN A 173 -12.50 -19.90 30.34
CA ASN A 173 -13.76 -20.18 31.03
C ASN A 173 -14.13 -21.67 31.00
N TYR A 174 -13.67 -22.44 30.00
CA TYR A 174 -13.87 -23.89 29.95
C TYR A 174 -12.94 -24.66 30.88
N THR A 175 -11.78 -24.11 31.26
CA THR A 175 -10.83 -24.79 32.15
C THR A 175 -11.14 -24.59 33.64
N GLU A 176 -11.98 -23.62 33.99
CA GLU A 176 -12.33 -23.29 35.38
C GLU A 176 -13.65 -23.91 35.88
N GLY A 177 -14.41 -24.60 35.01
CA GLY A 177 -15.69 -25.26 35.34
C GLY A 177 -15.61 -26.78 35.28
#